data_AF-A0AAV5WW65-F1
#
_entry.id   AF-A0AAV5WW65-F1
#
_cell.length_a   1.000
_cell.length_b   1.000
_cell.length_c   1.000
_cell.angle_alpha   90.00
_cell.angle_beta   90.00
_cell.angle_gamma   90.00
#
_symmetry.space_group_name_H-M   'P 1'
#
loop_
_entity.id
_entity.type
_entity.pdbx_description
1 polymer ?
#
loop_
_entity_poly.entity_id
_entity_poly.type
_entity_poly.pdbx_seq_one_letter_code
_entity_poly.pdbx_strand_id
1 'polypeptide(L)'
;FSGECYGKRIDEEKLQVMIKSHRFIIAMENSGCLEYVSEKAFRYKSLIVPIVLSRRLVGNILPSDAFIAIDDFANITQFQDHIKMLERNDFEYKK
;
A
#
# COMPACT_ATOMS: atom_id res chain seq x y z
N PHE A 1 6.18 -15.79 -0.21
CA PHE A 1 5.18 -16.13 0.83
C PHE A 1 3.88 -15.36 0.59
N SER A 2 2.83 -16.02 0.12
CA SER A 2 1.47 -15.47 0.15
C SER A 2 0.84 -15.82 1.50
N GLY A 3 0.48 -14.79 2.28
CA GLY A 3 -0.23 -14.95 3.55
C GLY A 3 -1.63 -15.51 3.32
N GLU A 4 -2.16 -16.24 4.29
CA GLU A 4 -3.53 -16.74 4.26
C GLU A 4 -4.46 -15.73 4.96
N CYS A 5 -5.46 -15.22 4.24
CA CYS A 5 -6.56 -14.44 4.81
C CYS A 5 -7.87 -15.19 4.53
N TYR A 6 -8.69 -15.40 5.57
CA TYR A 6 -9.97 -16.12 5.46
C TYR A 6 -9.88 -17.52 4.83
N GLY A 7 -8.78 -18.24 5.04
CA GLY A 7 -8.59 -19.60 4.52
C GLY A 7 -8.46 -19.68 2.99
N LYS A 8 -8.26 -18.56 2.30
CA LYS A 8 -7.98 -18.52 0.85
C LYS A 8 -6.54 -18.12 0.62
N ARG A 9 -5.80 -18.97 -0.11
CA ARG A 9 -4.52 -18.60 -0.73
C ARG A 9 -4.77 -18.02 -2.11
N ILE A 10 -3.97 -17.02 -2.46
CA ILE A 10 -3.90 -16.47 -3.80
C ILE A 10 -2.60 -16.96 -4.42
N ASP A 11 -2.71 -17.55 -5.60
CA ASP A 11 -1.56 -18.00 -6.39
C ASP A 11 -0.71 -16.81 -6.84
N GLU A 12 0.60 -17.02 -6.98
CA GLU A 12 1.53 -15.94 -7.28
C GLU A 12 1.26 -15.27 -8.63
N GLU A 13 0.85 -16.04 -9.64
CA GLU A 13 0.43 -15.50 -10.95
C GLU A 13 -0.80 -14.61 -10.83
N LYS A 14 -1.81 -15.06 -10.07
CA LYS A 14 -3.04 -14.29 -9.82
C LYS A 14 -2.75 -13.01 -9.04
N LEU A 15 -1.80 -13.05 -8.12
CA LEU A 15 -1.32 -11.90 -7.38
C LEU A 15 -0.66 -10.87 -8.31
N GLN A 16 0.18 -11.32 -9.24
CA GLN A 16 0.80 -10.44 -10.24
C GLN A 16 -0.23 -9.76 -11.15
N VAL A 17 -1.26 -10.49 -11.58
CA VAL A 17 -2.36 -9.91 -12.38
C VAL A 17 -3.11 -8.86 -11.58
N MET A 18 -3.45 -9.13 -10.31
CA MET A 18 -4.16 -8.15 -9.47
C MET A 18 -3.31 -6.90 -9.22
N ILE A 19 -2.01 -7.04 -9.00
CA ILE A 19 -1.16 -5.88 -8.72
C ILE A 19 -1.00 -4.99 -9.95
N LYS A 20 -0.97 -5.58 -11.15
CA LYS A 20 -0.97 -4.80 -12.39
C LYS A 20 -2.29 -4.08 -12.66
N SER A 21 -3.40 -4.52 -12.07
CA SER A 21 -4.71 -3.91 -12.27
C SER A 21 -5.13 -2.90 -11.19
N HIS A 22 -4.32 -2.72 -10.14
CA HIS A 22 -4.65 -1.83 -9.02
C HIS A 22 -3.58 -0.74 -8.84
N ARG A 23 -4.03 0.46 -8.47
CA ARG A 23 -3.16 1.60 -8.15
C ARG A 23 -2.67 1.58 -6.70
N PHE A 24 -3.49 1.03 -5.80
CA PHE A 24 -3.18 1.03 -4.38
C PHE A 24 -3.24 -0.39 -3.82
N ILE A 25 -2.36 -0.66 -2.87
CA ILE A 25 -2.43 -1.86 -2.04
C ILE A 25 -2.49 -1.44 -0.57
N ILE A 26 -3.48 -1.97 0.15
CA ILE A 26 -3.54 -1.77 1.59
C ILE A 26 -2.61 -2.80 2.24
N ALA A 27 -1.45 -2.34 2.69
CA ALA A 27 -0.43 -3.18 3.31
C ALA A 27 -0.63 -3.23 4.82
N MET A 28 -1.76 -3.78 5.28
CA MET A 28 -2.02 -3.96 6.72
C MET A 28 -1.17 -5.10 7.28
N GLU A 29 -0.58 -4.82 8.43
CA GLU A 29 0.13 -5.79 9.26
C GLU A 29 -0.89 -6.66 10.00
N ASN A 30 -0.79 -7.98 9.84
CA ASN A 30 -1.38 -8.88 10.81
C ASN A 30 -0.49 -8.80 12.05
N SER A 31 -1.07 -8.36 13.17
CA SER A 31 -0.43 -8.28 14.50
C SER A 31 0.89 -7.49 14.57
N GLY A 32 0.84 -6.15 14.57
CA GLY A 32 1.89 -5.30 15.19
C GLY A 32 3.36 -5.50 14.76
N CYS A 33 3.63 -6.24 13.69
CA CYS A 33 4.99 -6.47 13.20
C CYS A 33 5.43 -5.26 12.39
N LEU A 34 6.43 -4.54 12.89
CA LEU A 34 6.93 -3.29 12.31
C LEU A 34 7.66 -3.45 10.96
N GLU A 35 7.83 -4.67 10.44
CA GLU A 35 8.81 -4.92 9.37
C GLU A 35 8.24 -5.59 8.11
N TYR A 36 6.95 -5.96 8.07
CA TYR A 36 6.38 -6.76 6.98
C TYR A 36 5.82 -5.95 5.79
N VAL A 37 5.76 -4.62 5.91
CA VAL A 37 5.45 -3.74 4.77
C VAL A 37 6.59 -3.78 3.75
N SER A 38 7.83 -3.95 4.21
CA SER A 38 9.02 -3.95 3.36
C SER A 38 8.97 -5.06 2.30
N GLU A 39 8.74 -6.32 2.69
CA GLU A 39 8.68 -7.43 1.73
C GLU A 39 7.52 -7.32 0.74
N LYS A 40 6.37 -6.76 1.15
CA LYS A 40 5.23 -6.52 0.26
C LYS A 40 5.46 -5.33 -0.67
N ALA A 41 5.98 -4.21 -0.17
CA ALA A 41 6.20 -2.98 -0.94
C ALA A 41 7.41 -3.11 -1.90
N PHE A 42 8.52 -3.69 -1.44
CA PHE A 42 9.72 -3.87 -2.27
C PHE A 42 9.55 -4.91 -3.39
N ARG A 43 8.53 -5.79 -3.33
CA ARG A 43 8.31 -6.80 -4.38
C ARG A 43 7.67 -6.23 -5.65
N TYR A 44 7.05 -5.04 -5.56
CA TYR A 44 6.27 -4.45 -6.64
C TYR A 44 6.82 -3.10 -7.11
N LYS A 45 8.16 -3.02 -7.23
CA LYS A 45 9.02 -1.85 -7.50
C LYS A 45 8.63 -0.85 -8.61
N SER A 46 7.45 -0.91 -9.23
CA SER A 46 7.15 -0.02 -10.36
C SER A 46 5.69 0.36 -10.61
N LEU A 47 4.68 -0.21 -9.93
CA LEU A 47 3.29 0.02 -10.39
C LEU A 47 2.24 0.32 -9.32
N ILE A 48 2.54 0.13 -8.03
CA ILE A 48 1.52 0.22 -6.97
C ILE A 48 2.02 1.03 -5.79
N VAL A 49 1.21 1.98 -5.31
CA VAL A 49 1.52 2.79 -4.13
C VAL A 49 0.93 2.12 -2.89
N PRO A 50 1.75 1.75 -1.89
CA PRO A 50 1.26 1.14 -0.66
C PRO A 50 0.57 2.16 0.24
N ILE A 51 -0.56 1.74 0.83
CA ILE A 51 -1.28 2.45 1.88
C ILE A 51 -0.99 1.74 3.21
N VAL A 52 -0.45 2.49 4.17
CA VAL A 52 -0.05 1.98 5.50
C VAL A 52 -0.87 2.65 6.61
N LEU A 53 -0.95 2.01 7.78
CA LEU A 53 -1.69 2.54 8.93
C LEU A 53 -0.99 3.75 9.55
N SER A 54 0.33 3.70 9.70
CA SER A 54 1.08 4.79 10.30
C SER A 54 2.43 5.03 9.65
N ARG A 55 2.77 6.30 9.41
CA ARG A 55 4.06 6.72 8.85
C ARG A 55 5.23 6.27 9.70
N ARG A 56 5.09 6.28 11.03
CA ARG A 56 6.17 5.88 11.95
C ARG A 56 6.57 4.41 11.82
N LEU A 57 5.68 3.56 11.33
CA LEU A 57 5.96 2.13 11.16
C LEU A 57 6.93 1.87 10.01
N VAL A 58 6.96 2.75 8.99
CA VAL A 58 7.70 2.50 7.75
C VAL A 58 8.65 3.63 7.36
N GLY A 59 8.56 4.80 8.00
CA GLY A 59 9.33 6.00 7.63
C GLY A 59 10.84 5.88 7.80
N ASN A 60 11.31 4.89 8.57
CA ASN A 60 12.74 4.58 8.70
C ASN A 60 13.24 3.57 7.64
N ILE A 61 12.33 3.00 6.85
CA ILE A 61 12.59 1.91 5.90
C ILE A 61 12.33 2.36 4.45
N LEU A 62 11.25 3.14 4.24
CA LEU A 62 10.80 3.60 2.94
C LEU A 62 10.95 5.12 2.79
N PRO A 63 11.29 5.62 1.58
CA PRO A 63 11.20 7.04 1.26
C PRO A 63 9.79 7.59 1.54
N SER A 64 9.71 8.83 2.01
CA SER A 64 8.44 9.43 2.49
C SER A 64 7.38 9.63 1.40
N ASP A 65 7.81 9.66 0.14
CA ASP A 65 7.03 9.78 -1.10
C ASP A 65 6.66 8.41 -1.71
N ALA A 66 7.23 7.31 -1.20
CA ALA A 66 6.98 5.97 -1.73
C ALA A 66 5.73 5.27 -1.15
N PHE A 67 4.98 5.93 -0.27
CA PHE A 67 3.78 5.38 0.37
C PHE A 67 2.82 6.47 0.86
N ILE A 68 1.57 6.08 1.12
CA ILE A 68 0.53 6.91 1.73
C ILE A 68 0.26 6.37 3.13
N ALA A 69 0.42 7.17 4.18
CA ALA A 69 0.02 6.77 5.52
C ALA A 69 -1.34 7.37 5.91
N ILE A 70 -2.22 6.55 6.47
CA ILE A 70 -3.56 6.98 6.88
C ILE A 70 -3.48 8.01 8.02
N ASP A 71 -2.49 7.90 8.90
CA ASP A 71 -2.28 8.83 10.02
C ASP A 71 -1.67 10.18 9.62
N ASP A 72 -1.32 10.39 8.34
CA ASP A 72 -0.96 11.71 7.82
C ASP A 72 -2.19 12.63 7.68
N PHE A 73 -3.40 12.06 7.68
CA PHE A 73 -4.65 12.79 7.48
C PHE A 73 -5.35 13.01 8.81
N ALA A 74 -5.95 14.20 8.99
CA ALA A 74 -6.64 14.53 10.23
C ALA A 74 -7.88 13.65 10.48
N ASN A 75 -8.46 13.09 9.41
CA ASN A 75 -9.60 12.19 9.48
C ASN A 75 -9.73 11.33 8.20
N ILE A 76 -10.61 10.34 8.26
CA ILE A 76 -10.83 9.40 7.17
C ILE A 76 -11.38 10.05 5.89
N THR A 77 -12.14 11.15 6.00
CA THR A 77 -12.69 11.87 4.85
C THR A 77 -11.59 12.51 4.02
N GLN A 78 -10.62 13.17 4.68
CA GLN A 78 -9.46 13.76 3.98
C GLN A 78 -8.61 12.70 3.29
N PHE A 79 -8.40 11.55 3.94
CA PHE A 79 -7.72 10.42 3.32
C PHE A 79 -8.48 9.94 2.07
N GLN A 80 -9.81 9.75 2.16
CA GLN A 80 -10.63 9.34 1.01
C GLN A 80 -10.58 10.34 -0.15
N ASP A 81 -10.62 11.63 0.14
CA ASP A 81 -10.55 12.68 -0.88
C ASP A 81 -9.19 12.70 -1.57
N HIS A 82 -8.11 12.47 -0.81
CA HIS A 82 -6.78 12.32 -1.38
C HIS A 82 -6.68 11.10 -2.31
N ILE A 83 -7.18 9.94 -1.90
CA ILE A 83 -7.19 8.74 -2.76
C ILE A 83 -8.00 8.98 -4.03
N LYS A 84 -9.20 9.56 -3.95
CA LYS A 84 -10.02 9.89 -5.13
C LYS A 84 -9.33 10.86 -6.09
N MET A 85 -8.55 11.78 -5.56
CA MET A 85 -7.78 12.74 -6.35
C MET A 85 -6.66 12.02 -7.12
N LEU A 86 -5.91 11.12 -6.47
CA LEU A 86 -4.88 10.32 -7.12
C LEU A 86 -5.43 9.31 -8.14
N GLU A 87 -6.63 8.75 -7.88
CA GLU A 87 -7.30 7.86 -8.84
C GLU A 87 -7.65 8.56 -10.15
N ARG A 88 -7.96 9.86 -10.10
CA ARG A 88 -8.40 10.65 -11.25
C ARG A 88 -7.26 11.38 -11.95
N ASN A 89 -6.08 11.45 -11.34
CA ASN A 89 -4.96 12.24 -11.83
C ASN A 89 -3.68 11.41 -11.91
N ASP A 90 -3.43 10.86 -13.10
CA ASP A 90 -2.24 10.06 -13.41
C ASP A 90 -0.93 10.83 -13.22
N PHE A 91 -0.95 12.16 -13.39
CA PHE A 91 0.24 12.97 -13.21
C PHE A 91 0.62 13.04 -11.74
N GLU A 92 -0.34 13.34 -10.85
CA GLU A 92 -0.09 13.38 -9.40
C GLU A 92 0.20 11.99 -8.83
N TYR A 93 -0.40 10.92 -9.37
CA TYR A 93 -0.10 9.54 -8.93
C TYR A 93 1.33 9.09 -9.26
N LYS A 94 1.94 9.59 -10.36
CA LYS A 94 3.27 9.18 -10.82
C LYS A 94 4.41 10.09 -10.34
N LYS A 95 4.07 11.14 -9.59
CA LYS A 95 5.00 12.11 -9.07
C LYS A 95 5.78 11.54 -7.89
#